data_AF-A0A3A5VAW5-F1
#
_entry.id   AF-A0A3A5VAW5-F1
#
_cell.length_a   1.000
_cell.length_b   1.000
_cell.length_c   1.000
_cell.angle_alpha   90.00
_cell.angle_beta   90.00
_cell.angle_gamma   90.00
#
_symmetry.space_group_name_H-M   'P 1'
#
loop_
_entity.id
_entity.type
_entity.pdbx_description
1 polymer ?
#
loop_
_entity_poly.entity_id
_entity_poly.type
_entity_poly.pdbx_seq_one_letter_code
_entity_poly.pdbx_strand_id
1 'polypeptide(L)'
;MAKKKGGFGRFLGAITGTPYERLLKQVEKAEAQNDEDEDLATALEEIIDRAREAYDEEEIDEEEHDLVVEAVEDADPDERSFPKISGEVDEFYEGDVPNAPELNREKRVNLDDLMRAKGDEFLGSFGRDEFEEFRERMTDEFYKESDDAIRQGDHDAEIRTSNRVFGGAESDVTDAKRRISEESGMASPSAPAEEEEEEEFEEGYSIDEDGVEWFEDDDGYWWYREEGQTDWQPYDEE
;
A
#
# COMPACT_ATOMS: atom_id res chain seq x y z
N MET A 1 25.17 59.33 -10.10
CA MET A 1 24.35 58.18 -9.66
C MET A 1 24.54 57.06 -10.67
N ALA A 2 25.31 56.03 -10.32
CA ALA A 2 25.56 54.87 -11.18
C ALA A 2 24.69 53.71 -10.69
N LYS A 3 23.74 53.25 -11.51
CA LYS A 3 22.96 52.03 -11.24
C LYS A 3 23.90 50.84 -11.45
N LYS A 4 24.39 50.28 -10.34
CA LYS A 4 25.17 49.04 -10.32
C LYS A 4 24.17 47.88 -10.47
N LYS A 5 24.06 47.33 -11.67
CA LYS A 5 23.35 46.07 -11.96
C LYS A 5 24.18 44.95 -11.31
N GLY A 6 23.85 44.58 -10.09
CA GLY A 6 24.48 43.50 -9.34
C GLY A 6 23.43 42.43 -9.09
N GLY A 7 23.67 41.21 -9.61
CA GLY A 7 22.76 40.10 -9.42
C GLY A 7 22.88 39.01 -10.49
N PHE A 8 24.09 38.56 -10.80
CA PHE A 8 24.31 37.22 -11.38
C PHE A 8 25.31 36.52 -10.46
N GLY A 9 24.87 36.33 -9.21
CA GLY A 9 25.57 35.53 -8.23
C GLY A 9 25.29 34.07 -8.52
N ARG A 10 26.28 33.38 -9.08
CA ARG A 10 26.69 32.02 -8.70
C ARG A 10 25.60 31.19 -7.97
N PHE A 11 24.70 30.56 -8.71
CA PHE A 11 23.91 29.40 -8.25
C PHE A 11 23.92 28.26 -9.28
N LEU A 12 24.97 28.18 -10.11
CA LEU A 12 25.33 26.95 -10.82
C LEU A 12 26.11 26.01 -9.87
N GLY A 13 25.55 25.75 -8.69
CA GLY A 13 25.84 24.55 -7.92
C GLY A 13 24.81 23.51 -8.34
N ALA A 14 25.26 22.30 -8.67
CA ALA A 14 24.46 21.19 -9.22
C ALA A 14 24.06 21.34 -10.71
N ILE A 15 25.02 21.05 -11.60
CA ILE A 15 24.74 20.29 -12.83
C ILE A 15 25.14 18.83 -12.54
N THR A 16 24.74 18.29 -11.37
CA THR A 16 25.13 16.96 -10.88
C THR A 16 23.95 16.29 -10.16
N GLY A 17 22.74 16.46 -10.69
CA GLY A 17 21.55 15.70 -10.28
C GLY A 17 21.24 14.58 -11.27
N THR A 18 20.36 13.65 -10.90
CA THR A 18 19.79 12.64 -11.81
C THR A 18 19.08 13.34 -12.99
N PRO A 19 18.84 12.66 -14.13
CA PRO A 19 18.07 13.22 -15.24
C PRO A 19 16.71 13.81 -14.79
N TYR A 20 16.02 13.11 -13.90
CA TYR A 20 14.81 13.56 -13.19
C TYR A 20 14.98 14.93 -12.50
N GLU A 21 15.95 15.08 -11.60
CA GLU A 21 16.18 16.34 -10.87
C GLU A 21 16.46 17.53 -11.81
N ARG A 22 17.06 17.27 -12.97
CA ARG A 22 17.31 18.32 -13.97
C ARG A 22 16.05 18.76 -14.68
N LEU A 23 15.08 17.87 -14.87
CA LEU A 23 13.79 18.21 -15.46
C LEU A 23 12.96 19.03 -14.48
N LEU A 24 12.87 18.62 -13.21
CA LEU A 24 12.20 19.42 -12.16
C LEU A 24 12.78 20.84 -12.04
N LYS A 25 14.11 20.95 -12.04
CA LYS A 25 14.77 22.26 -12.00
C LYS A 25 14.50 23.11 -13.25
N GLN A 26 14.19 22.49 -14.39
CA GLN A 26 13.77 23.21 -15.59
C GLN A 26 12.35 23.75 -15.44
N VAL A 27 11.45 23.02 -14.78
CA VAL A 27 10.09 23.50 -14.43
C VAL A 27 10.19 24.74 -13.55
N GLU A 28 10.89 24.66 -12.41
CA GLU A 28 11.08 25.80 -11.50
C GLU A 28 11.71 27.02 -12.21
N LYS A 29 12.63 26.75 -13.13
CA LYS A 29 13.29 27.80 -13.91
C LYS A 29 12.34 28.41 -14.93
N ALA A 30 11.46 27.64 -15.54
CA ALA A 30 10.46 28.14 -16.48
C ALA A 30 9.49 29.10 -15.76
N GLU A 31 9.00 28.72 -14.58
CA GLU A 31 8.17 29.58 -13.73
C GLU A 31 8.90 30.87 -13.33
N ALA A 32 10.18 30.78 -12.96
CA ALA A 32 10.94 31.95 -12.50
C ALA A 32 11.36 32.90 -13.64
N GLN A 33 11.33 32.47 -14.90
CA GLN A 33 11.83 33.24 -16.05
C GLN A 33 10.73 33.78 -16.95
N ASN A 34 9.57 33.13 -16.99
CA ASN A 34 8.46 33.53 -17.84
C ASN A 34 7.37 34.17 -16.97
N ASP A 35 7.27 35.50 -17.05
CA ASP A 35 6.21 36.26 -16.37
C ASP A 35 4.88 36.26 -17.17
N GLU A 36 4.90 35.82 -18.44
CA GLU A 36 3.74 35.76 -19.33
C GLU A 36 3.24 34.31 -19.46
N ASP A 37 1.95 34.09 -19.21
CA ASP A 37 1.34 32.75 -19.16
C ASP A 37 1.52 31.95 -20.46
N GLU A 38 1.45 32.60 -21.64
CA GLU A 38 1.60 31.96 -22.96
C GLU A 38 3.04 31.43 -23.18
N ASP A 39 4.04 32.19 -22.73
CA ASP A 39 5.45 31.81 -22.82
C ASP A 39 5.77 30.68 -21.82
N LEU A 40 5.18 30.73 -20.62
CA LEU A 40 5.31 29.67 -19.61
C LEU A 40 4.70 28.35 -20.12
N ALA A 41 3.46 28.38 -20.60
CA ALA A 41 2.75 27.21 -21.12
C ALA A 41 3.52 26.53 -22.27
N THR A 42 4.14 27.31 -23.15
CA THR A 42 4.98 26.78 -24.24
C THR A 42 6.27 26.15 -23.69
N ALA A 43 6.92 26.78 -22.72
CA ALA A 43 8.14 26.25 -22.11
C ALA A 43 7.88 24.94 -21.33
N LEU A 44 6.74 24.84 -20.66
CA LEU A 44 6.28 23.64 -19.94
C LEU A 44 5.98 22.48 -20.90
N GLU A 45 5.35 22.76 -22.04
CA GLU A 45 5.11 21.75 -23.09
C GLU A 45 6.44 21.17 -23.62
N GLU A 46 7.45 22.01 -23.84
CA GLU A 46 8.79 21.53 -24.20
C GLU A 46 9.46 20.67 -23.11
N ILE A 47 9.14 20.89 -21.82
CA ILE A 47 9.68 20.09 -20.73
C ILE A 47 9.01 18.71 -20.71
N ILE A 48 7.71 18.62 -20.98
CA ILE A 48 6.99 17.35 -21.11
C ILE A 48 7.56 16.50 -22.26
N ASP A 49 7.82 17.11 -23.42
CA ASP A 49 8.42 16.39 -24.54
C ASP A 49 9.80 15.82 -24.17
N ARG A 50 10.62 16.59 -23.41
CA ARG A 50 11.91 16.11 -22.90
C ARG A 50 11.77 15.03 -21.84
N ALA A 51 10.75 15.10 -20.99
CA ALA A 51 10.48 14.06 -19.99
C ALA A 51 10.12 12.74 -20.67
N ARG A 52 9.30 12.78 -21.72
CA ARG A 52 9.00 11.59 -22.55
C ARG A 52 10.23 11.04 -23.23
N GLU A 53 11.07 11.89 -23.82
CA GLU A 53 12.32 11.45 -24.44
C GLU A 53 13.26 10.81 -23.40
N ALA A 54 13.38 11.39 -22.21
CA ALA A 54 14.19 10.82 -21.12
C ALA A 54 13.65 9.46 -20.65
N TYR A 55 12.34 9.27 -20.61
CA TYR A 55 11.73 7.96 -20.34
C TYR A 55 12.01 6.95 -21.46
N ASP A 56 11.82 7.35 -22.73
CA ASP A 56 12.07 6.50 -23.90
C ASP A 56 13.55 6.08 -24.00
N GLU A 57 14.47 6.92 -23.52
CA GLU A 57 15.90 6.64 -23.42
C GLU A 57 16.30 5.85 -22.16
N GLU A 58 15.33 5.46 -21.32
CA GLU A 58 15.53 4.77 -20.05
C GLU A 58 16.43 5.55 -19.07
N GLU A 59 16.47 6.89 -19.19
CA GLU A 59 17.22 7.78 -18.30
C GLU A 59 16.46 8.09 -16.99
N ILE A 60 15.14 8.01 -17.04
CA ILE A 60 14.22 8.12 -15.90
C ILE A 60 13.24 6.95 -15.91
N ASP A 61 12.77 6.54 -14.75
CA ASP A 61 11.71 5.55 -14.65
C ASP A 61 10.32 6.16 -14.85
N GLU A 62 9.30 5.30 -14.87
CA GLU A 62 7.89 5.65 -15.06
C GLU A 62 7.35 6.56 -13.94
N GLU A 63 7.75 6.32 -12.70
CA GLU A 63 7.35 7.12 -11.54
C GLU A 63 7.98 8.51 -11.63
N GLU A 64 9.28 8.59 -11.94
CA GLU A 64 10.01 9.83 -12.15
C GLU A 64 9.44 10.66 -13.32
N HIS A 65 9.05 10.02 -14.43
CA HIS A 65 8.36 10.71 -15.53
C HIS A 65 7.06 11.36 -15.03
N ASP A 66 6.24 10.61 -14.29
CA ASP A 66 4.93 11.08 -13.85
C ASP A 66 5.01 12.17 -12.79
N LEU A 67 6.02 12.11 -11.91
CA LEU A 67 6.33 13.18 -10.98
C LEU A 67 6.74 14.47 -11.71
N VAL A 68 7.49 14.36 -12.81
CA VAL A 68 7.81 15.54 -13.65
C VAL A 68 6.55 16.08 -14.32
N VAL A 69 5.68 15.21 -14.82
CA VAL A 69 4.41 15.62 -15.43
C VAL A 69 3.54 16.34 -14.40
N GLU A 70 3.38 15.82 -13.19
CA GLU A 70 2.63 16.47 -12.11
C GLU A 70 3.21 17.84 -11.75
N ALA A 71 4.54 17.95 -11.64
CA ALA A 71 5.18 19.25 -11.39
C ALA A 71 4.92 20.26 -12.52
N VAL A 72 4.81 19.79 -13.77
CA VAL A 72 4.42 20.64 -14.90
C VAL A 72 2.95 21.04 -14.81
N GLU A 73 2.04 20.11 -14.47
CA GLU A 73 0.61 20.38 -14.28
C GLU A 73 0.37 21.45 -13.20
N ASP A 74 1.10 21.37 -12.08
CA ASP A 74 1.03 22.34 -10.97
C ASP A 74 1.50 23.74 -11.37
N ALA A 75 2.50 23.82 -12.27
CA ALA A 75 3.06 25.07 -12.78
C ALA A 75 2.27 25.63 -13.99
N ASP A 76 1.39 24.84 -14.61
CA ASP A 76 0.69 25.22 -15.82
C ASP A 76 -0.43 26.24 -15.51
N PRO A 77 -0.38 27.46 -16.07
CA PRO A 77 -1.38 28.49 -15.81
C PRO A 77 -2.78 28.14 -16.33
N ASP A 78 -2.88 27.20 -17.27
CA ASP A 78 -4.14 26.73 -17.86
C ASP A 78 -4.69 25.46 -17.17
N GLU A 79 -4.04 24.97 -16.11
CA GLU A 79 -4.41 23.75 -15.36
C GLU A 79 -4.64 22.53 -16.29
N ARG A 80 -3.82 22.41 -17.34
CA ARG A 80 -3.91 21.31 -18.31
C ARG A 80 -3.41 20.01 -17.70
N SER A 81 -4.08 18.91 -18.01
CA SER A 81 -3.64 17.56 -17.66
C SER A 81 -2.88 16.90 -18.81
N PHE A 82 -1.81 16.20 -18.51
CA PHE A 82 -1.00 15.48 -19.48
C PHE A 82 -1.01 13.97 -19.20
N PRO A 83 -0.85 13.12 -20.23
CA PRO A 83 -0.90 11.68 -20.04
C PRO A 83 0.30 11.21 -19.22
N LYS A 84 0.00 10.48 -18.14
CA LYS A 84 0.96 9.80 -17.25
C LYS A 84 1.24 8.38 -17.76
N ILE A 85 2.43 7.86 -17.52
CA ILE A 85 2.89 6.55 -17.99
C ILE A 85 2.39 5.45 -17.04
N SER A 86 2.47 5.68 -15.72
CA SER A 86 1.85 4.83 -14.68
C SER A 86 0.33 4.85 -14.71
N GLY A 87 -0.24 5.65 -15.60
CA GLY A 87 -1.67 5.83 -15.84
C GLY A 87 -2.42 4.61 -16.37
N GLU A 88 -1.91 3.37 -16.26
CA GLU A 88 -2.79 2.22 -16.00
C GLU A 88 -3.23 2.27 -14.53
N VAL A 89 -3.93 3.34 -14.14
CA VAL A 89 -4.83 3.27 -12.99
C VAL A 89 -5.87 2.24 -13.40
N ASP A 90 -5.89 1.11 -12.70
CA ASP A 90 -6.80 0.00 -12.97
C ASP A 90 -8.21 0.57 -13.19
N GLU A 91 -8.83 0.31 -14.35
CA GLU A 91 -10.17 0.78 -14.73
C GLU A 91 -11.21 0.47 -13.62
N PHE A 92 -10.87 -0.50 -12.76
CA PHE A 92 -11.53 -0.83 -11.51
C PHE A 92 -11.66 0.33 -10.50
N TYR A 93 -10.64 1.17 -10.34
CA TYR A 93 -10.63 2.31 -9.41
C TYR A 93 -11.01 3.64 -10.07
N GLU A 94 -11.08 3.69 -11.41
CA GLU A 94 -11.48 4.89 -12.18
C GLU A 94 -13.00 5.03 -12.33
N GLY A 95 -13.77 4.01 -11.90
CA GLY A 95 -15.23 4.07 -11.84
C GLY A 95 -15.73 5.05 -10.78
N ASP A 96 -16.87 5.71 -11.05
CA ASP A 96 -17.61 6.52 -10.07
C ASP A 96 -17.74 5.74 -8.75
N VAL A 97 -16.95 6.12 -7.74
CA VAL A 97 -17.07 5.55 -6.40
C VAL A 97 -18.51 5.79 -5.95
N PRO A 98 -19.31 4.74 -5.68
CA PRO A 98 -20.71 4.93 -5.37
C PRO A 98 -20.81 5.83 -4.14
N ASN A 99 -21.61 6.88 -4.25
CA ASN A 99 -21.89 7.77 -3.13
C ASN A 99 -22.26 6.92 -1.91
N ALA A 100 -21.53 7.11 -0.82
CA ALA A 100 -21.81 6.43 0.43
C ALA A 100 -23.29 6.62 0.78
N PRO A 101 -24.01 5.56 1.18
CA PRO A 101 -25.43 5.66 1.46
C PRO A 101 -25.69 6.71 2.55
N GLU A 102 -26.67 7.58 2.31
CA GLU A 102 -27.07 8.58 3.30
C GLU A 102 -27.60 7.87 4.56
N LEU A 103 -26.81 7.93 5.64
CA LEU A 103 -27.20 7.36 6.93
C LEU A 103 -28.26 8.25 7.58
N ASN A 104 -29.52 7.81 7.54
CA ASN A 104 -30.62 8.43 8.28
C ASN A 104 -30.47 8.18 9.79
N ARG A 105 -29.54 8.88 10.45
CA ARG A 105 -29.29 8.81 11.89
C ARG A 105 -30.30 9.64 12.69
N GLU A 106 -31.59 9.37 12.53
CA GLU A 106 -32.65 10.05 13.29
C GLU A 106 -32.67 9.63 14.77
N LYS A 107 -31.98 8.55 15.13
CA LYS A 107 -31.96 8.01 16.50
C LYS A 107 -30.60 7.39 16.80
N ARG A 108 -30.09 7.63 18.01
CA ARG A 108 -28.94 6.89 18.55
C ARG A 108 -29.21 5.39 18.47
N VAL A 109 -28.38 4.67 17.71
CA VAL A 109 -28.46 3.21 17.53
C VAL A 109 -27.40 2.58 18.43
N ASN A 110 -27.73 1.49 19.13
CA ASN A 110 -26.75 0.76 19.93
C ASN A 110 -25.81 0.00 19.00
N LEU A 111 -24.52 -0.05 19.35
CA LEU A 111 -23.54 -0.81 18.60
C LEU A 111 -23.89 -2.29 18.55
N ASP A 112 -24.41 -2.87 19.64
CA ASP A 112 -24.83 -4.27 19.67
C ASP A 112 -26.00 -4.58 18.71
N ASP A 113 -26.90 -3.62 18.49
CA ASP A 113 -28.00 -3.78 17.52
C ASP A 113 -27.50 -3.63 16.07
N LEU A 114 -26.41 -2.89 15.85
CA LEU A 114 -25.71 -2.74 14.56
C LEU A 114 -24.80 -3.93 14.23
N MET A 115 -24.16 -4.51 15.24
CA MET A 115 -23.27 -5.67 15.09
C MET A 115 -24.07 -6.98 15.01
N ARG A 116 -25.36 -6.95 15.32
CA ARG A 116 -26.26 -8.08 15.13
C ARG A 116 -26.68 -8.13 13.67
N ALA A 117 -26.25 -9.17 12.97
CA ALA A 117 -26.70 -9.48 11.61
C ALA A 117 -28.23 -9.40 11.50
N LYS A 118 -28.71 -8.27 10.98
CA LYS A 118 -30.07 -8.12 10.52
C LYS A 118 -30.02 -8.75 9.14
N GLY A 119 -30.71 -9.87 8.92
CA GLY A 119 -30.56 -10.74 7.74
C GLY A 119 -30.90 -10.12 6.36
N ASP A 120 -30.77 -8.80 6.22
CA ASP A 120 -31.04 -7.95 5.06
C ASP A 120 -29.89 -6.94 4.84
N GLU A 121 -28.75 -7.10 5.53
CA GLU A 121 -27.61 -6.15 5.52
C GLU A 121 -26.59 -6.39 4.40
N PHE A 122 -26.76 -7.48 3.66
CA PHE A 122 -26.10 -7.69 2.38
C PHE A 122 -27.18 -7.54 1.31
N LEU A 123 -26.81 -6.96 0.17
CA LEU A 123 -27.63 -6.76 -1.03
C LEU A 123 -28.28 -5.37 -1.13
N GLY A 124 -27.45 -4.36 -1.38
CA GLY A 124 -27.83 -3.37 -2.38
C GLY A 124 -28.28 -4.09 -3.68
N SER A 125 -29.11 -3.46 -4.51
CA SER A 125 -29.66 -4.10 -5.72
C SER A 125 -28.62 -4.48 -6.78
N PHE A 126 -27.35 -4.16 -6.55
CA PHE A 126 -26.24 -4.50 -7.42
C PHE A 126 -25.61 -5.83 -7.00
N GLY A 127 -25.48 -6.78 -7.92
CA GLY A 127 -24.88 -8.11 -7.67
C GLY A 127 -25.78 -9.11 -6.95
N ARG A 128 -27.05 -8.77 -6.67
CA ARG A 128 -28.00 -9.70 -6.04
C ARG A 128 -28.31 -10.91 -6.93
N ASP A 129 -28.61 -10.65 -8.20
CA ASP A 129 -28.95 -11.73 -9.13
C ASP A 129 -27.73 -12.63 -9.39
N GLU A 130 -26.53 -12.04 -9.49
CA GLU A 130 -25.26 -12.76 -9.64
C GLU A 130 -24.90 -13.60 -8.39
N PHE A 131 -25.17 -13.07 -7.19
CA PHE A 131 -24.98 -13.79 -5.94
C PHE A 131 -26.00 -14.92 -5.77
N GLU A 132 -27.27 -14.69 -6.12
CA GLU A 132 -28.30 -15.73 -6.11
C GLU A 132 -27.95 -16.85 -7.10
N GLU A 133 -27.48 -16.51 -8.30
CA GLU A 133 -27.00 -17.47 -9.31
C GLU A 133 -25.73 -18.22 -8.84
N PHE A 134 -24.77 -17.52 -8.23
CA PHE A 134 -23.58 -18.13 -7.64
C PHE A 134 -23.95 -19.13 -6.53
N ARG A 135 -24.87 -18.72 -5.65
CA ARG A 135 -25.35 -19.54 -4.54
C ARG A 135 -26.09 -20.77 -5.05
N GLU A 136 -26.94 -20.61 -6.07
CA GLU A 136 -27.65 -21.71 -6.71
C GLU A 136 -26.68 -22.71 -7.34
N ARG A 137 -25.73 -22.24 -8.14
CA ARG A 137 -24.71 -23.10 -8.76
C ARG A 137 -23.89 -23.88 -7.73
N MET A 138 -23.42 -23.22 -6.68
CA MET A 138 -22.67 -23.89 -5.60
C MET A 138 -23.53 -24.91 -4.84
N THR A 139 -24.81 -24.59 -4.65
CA THR A 139 -25.75 -25.51 -3.99
C THR A 139 -25.99 -26.75 -4.86
N ASP A 140 -26.19 -26.58 -6.17
CA ASP A 140 -26.38 -27.67 -7.12
C ASP A 140 -25.13 -28.54 -7.26
N GLU A 141 -23.94 -27.92 -7.28
CA GLU A 141 -22.67 -28.63 -7.32
C GLU A 141 -22.46 -29.48 -6.06
N PHE A 142 -22.76 -28.92 -4.89
CA PHE A 142 -22.72 -29.63 -3.61
C PHE A 142 -23.68 -30.84 -3.57
N TYR A 143 -24.92 -30.69 -4.03
CA TYR A 143 -25.86 -31.83 -4.07
C TYR A 143 -25.40 -32.92 -5.04
N LYS A 144 -24.82 -32.54 -6.18
CA LYS A 144 -24.29 -33.46 -7.17
C LYS A 144 -23.07 -34.23 -6.64
N GLU A 145 -22.16 -33.53 -5.96
CA GLU A 145 -21.00 -34.12 -5.30
C GLU A 145 -21.42 -35.04 -4.15
N SER A 146 -22.39 -34.61 -3.33
CA SER A 146 -22.96 -35.44 -2.27
C SER A 146 -23.63 -36.72 -2.80
N ASP A 147 -24.44 -36.62 -3.86
CA ASP A 147 -25.07 -37.79 -4.50
C ASP A 147 -24.03 -38.75 -5.10
N ASP A 148 -22.90 -38.23 -5.60
CA ASP A 148 -21.83 -39.05 -6.12
C ASP A 148 -21.00 -39.71 -5.00
N ALA A 149 -20.73 -38.99 -3.92
CA ALA A 149 -20.10 -39.54 -2.71
C ALA A 149 -20.95 -40.65 -2.07
N ILE A 150 -22.27 -40.46 -1.98
CA ILE A 150 -23.21 -41.50 -1.53
C ILE A 150 -23.16 -42.72 -2.44
N ARG A 151 -23.08 -42.52 -3.77
CA ARG A 151 -22.97 -43.60 -4.76
C ARG A 151 -21.64 -44.36 -4.67
N GLN A 152 -20.56 -43.66 -4.33
CA GLN A 152 -19.23 -44.22 -4.14
C GLN A 152 -19.04 -44.86 -2.75
N GLY A 153 -20.02 -44.70 -1.85
CA GLY A 153 -20.04 -45.31 -0.52
C GLY A 153 -19.31 -44.49 0.56
N ASP A 154 -18.82 -43.30 0.22
CA ASP A 154 -18.05 -42.40 1.10
C ASP A 154 -18.95 -41.29 1.66
N HIS A 155 -19.94 -41.70 2.46
CA HIS A 155 -20.99 -40.81 3.00
C HIS A 155 -20.74 -40.41 4.46
N ASP A 156 -19.63 -40.87 5.05
CA ASP A 156 -19.20 -40.58 6.44
C ASP A 156 -18.19 -39.42 6.51
N ALA A 157 -17.94 -38.72 5.41
CA ALA A 157 -17.25 -37.43 5.49
C ALA A 157 -18.20 -36.43 6.17
N GLU A 158 -17.97 -36.17 7.46
CA GLU A 158 -18.65 -35.13 8.25
C GLU A 158 -18.77 -33.85 7.41
N ILE A 159 -19.98 -33.56 6.93
CA ILE A 159 -20.29 -32.31 6.24
C ILE A 159 -20.28 -31.19 7.29
N ARG A 160 -19.09 -30.67 7.58
CA ARG A 160 -18.85 -29.55 8.52
C ARG A 160 -19.30 -28.23 7.87
N THR A 161 -20.61 -28.05 7.77
CA THR A 161 -21.24 -26.83 7.20
C THR A 161 -21.25 -25.63 8.15
N SER A 162 -20.35 -25.54 9.14
CA SER A 162 -20.51 -24.53 10.20
C SER A 162 -19.30 -23.65 10.49
N ASN A 163 -18.12 -23.90 9.93
CA ASN A 163 -17.03 -22.92 10.02
C ASN A 163 -15.95 -23.27 8.98
N ARG A 164 -15.63 -22.35 8.07
CA ARG A 164 -14.50 -22.48 7.13
C ARG A 164 -13.21 -22.58 7.95
N VAL A 165 -12.81 -23.81 8.27
CA VAL A 165 -11.48 -24.13 8.77
C VAL A 165 -10.88 -25.01 7.70
N PHE A 166 -9.80 -24.54 7.09
CA PHE A 166 -9.00 -25.28 6.13
C PHE A 166 -8.40 -26.53 6.82
N GLY A 167 -9.20 -27.58 6.97
CA GLY A 167 -8.76 -28.88 7.44
C GLY A 167 -7.93 -29.53 6.36
N GLY A 168 -6.62 -29.30 6.38
CA GLY A 168 -5.66 -29.78 5.39
C GLY A 168 -4.40 -28.93 5.30
N ALA A 169 -4.46 -27.66 5.72
CA ALA A 169 -3.33 -26.74 5.61
C ALA A 169 -2.09 -27.18 6.40
N GLU A 170 -2.24 -27.90 7.53
CA GLU A 170 -1.09 -28.37 8.31
C GLU A 170 -0.25 -29.41 7.56
N SER A 171 -0.88 -30.30 6.79
CA SER A 171 -0.18 -31.28 5.95
C SER A 171 0.55 -30.58 4.81
N ASP A 172 -0.12 -29.67 4.10
CA ASP A 172 0.46 -28.98 2.96
C ASP A 172 1.58 -28.02 3.37
N VAL A 173 1.43 -27.34 4.52
CA VAL A 173 2.47 -26.48 5.10
C VAL A 173 3.68 -27.29 5.54
N THR A 174 3.49 -28.47 6.14
CA THR A 174 4.62 -29.34 6.53
C THR A 174 5.32 -29.97 5.32
N ASP A 175 4.59 -30.32 4.26
CA ASP A 175 5.15 -30.76 2.98
C ASP A 175 5.91 -29.62 2.26
N ALA A 176 5.37 -28.40 2.26
CA ALA A 176 6.02 -27.22 1.70
C ALA A 176 7.30 -26.87 2.45
N LYS A 177 7.26 -26.85 3.79
CA LYS A 177 8.43 -26.58 4.64
C LYS A 177 9.53 -27.62 4.41
N ARG A 178 9.16 -28.91 4.30
CA ARG A 178 10.10 -30.01 3.97
C ARG A 178 10.73 -29.83 2.59
N ARG A 179 9.94 -29.51 1.56
CA ARG A 179 10.46 -29.23 0.21
C ARG A 179 11.43 -28.05 0.22
N ILE A 180 11.07 -26.95 0.89
CA ILE A 180 11.92 -25.77 0.99
C ILE A 180 13.23 -26.11 1.68
N SER A 181 13.22 -26.85 2.80
CA SER A 181 14.44 -27.27 3.50
C SER A 181 15.33 -28.23 2.70
N GLU A 182 14.74 -29.09 1.88
CA GLU A 182 15.47 -29.99 0.97
C GLU A 182 16.06 -29.24 -0.23
N GLU A 183 15.32 -28.28 -0.79
CA GLU A 183 15.74 -27.48 -1.94
C GLU A 183 16.77 -26.40 -1.57
N SER A 184 16.64 -25.79 -0.38
CA SER A 184 17.55 -24.76 0.12
C SER A 184 18.85 -25.33 0.70
N GLY A 185 18.95 -26.65 0.85
CA GLY A 185 20.14 -27.32 1.40
C GLY A 185 20.36 -27.12 2.91
N MET A 186 19.34 -26.66 3.66
CA MET A 186 19.40 -26.48 5.12
C MET A 186 19.35 -27.79 5.91
N ALA A 187 19.18 -28.95 5.26
CA ALA A 187 19.13 -30.26 5.93
C ALA A 187 20.51 -30.67 6.48
N SER A 188 20.82 -30.26 7.71
CA SER A 188 21.96 -30.79 8.48
C SER A 188 21.51 -32.02 9.27
N PRO A 189 21.98 -33.25 8.96
CA PRO A 189 21.52 -34.49 9.60
C PRO A 189 22.00 -34.68 11.06
N SER A 190 22.56 -33.64 11.68
CA SER A 190 23.06 -33.68 13.05
C SER A 190 22.79 -32.39 13.84
N ALA A 191 21.94 -31.48 13.35
CA ALA A 191 21.47 -30.39 14.19
C ALA A 191 20.56 -31.00 15.28
N PRO A 192 20.88 -30.88 16.58
CA PRO A 192 19.84 -31.09 17.59
C PRO A 192 18.68 -30.17 17.24
N ALA A 193 17.44 -30.62 17.47
CA ALA A 193 16.26 -29.77 17.33
C ALA A 193 16.61 -28.41 17.93
N GLU A 194 16.64 -27.37 17.08
CA GLU A 194 16.73 -26.00 17.53
C GLU A 194 15.47 -25.82 18.39
N GLU A 195 15.66 -25.97 19.71
CA GLU A 195 14.89 -25.22 20.68
C GLU A 195 14.88 -23.80 20.12
N GLU A 196 13.68 -23.30 19.82
CA GLU A 196 13.47 -21.91 19.51
C GLU A 196 14.19 -21.12 20.61
N GLU A 197 15.37 -20.56 20.31
CA GLU A 197 15.79 -19.32 20.95
C GLU A 197 14.75 -18.31 20.45
N GLU A 198 13.60 -18.29 21.12
CA GLU A 198 12.94 -17.04 21.44
C GLU A 198 14.09 -16.15 21.93
N GLU A 199 14.59 -15.25 21.08
CA GLU A 199 15.27 -14.07 21.58
C GLU A 199 14.22 -13.42 22.48
N GLU A 200 14.34 -13.74 23.77
CA GLU A 200 13.56 -13.19 24.87
C GLU A 200 13.89 -11.70 24.87
N PHE A 201 13.23 -10.94 24.00
CA PHE A 201 13.11 -9.50 24.15
C PHE A 201 12.63 -9.32 25.58
N GLU A 202 13.46 -8.65 26.41
CA GLU A 202 13.15 -8.44 27.82
C GLU A 202 11.70 -7.95 27.93
N GLU A 203 10.89 -8.65 28.72
CA GLU A 203 9.46 -8.36 28.92
C GLU A 203 9.33 -6.88 29.31
N GLY A 204 8.75 -6.04 28.44
CA GLY A 204 8.70 -4.57 28.61
C GLY A 204 9.52 -3.76 27.60
N TYR A 205 10.28 -4.39 26.69
CA TYR A 205 11.02 -3.71 25.62
C TYR A 205 10.23 -3.62 24.30
N SER A 206 10.12 -2.43 23.71
CA SER A 206 9.50 -2.22 22.39
C SER A 206 10.14 -1.06 21.62
N ILE A 207 10.17 -1.11 20.29
CA ILE A 207 10.69 -0.03 19.43
C ILE A 207 9.54 0.52 18.59
N ASP A 208 9.38 1.85 18.56
CA ASP A 208 8.32 2.50 17.77
C ASP A 208 8.75 2.81 16.32
N GLU A 209 7.79 3.34 15.53
CA GLU A 209 7.98 3.67 14.11
C GLU A 209 9.00 4.80 13.88
N ASP A 210 9.29 5.60 14.90
CA ASP A 210 10.30 6.66 14.89
C ASP A 210 11.69 6.14 15.32
N GLY A 211 11.81 4.84 15.61
CA GLY A 211 13.04 4.20 16.06
C GLY A 211 13.39 4.48 17.52
N VAL A 212 12.45 4.99 18.31
CA VAL A 212 12.61 5.21 19.75
C VAL A 212 12.41 3.88 20.47
N GLU A 213 13.38 3.53 21.31
CA GLU A 213 13.36 2.32 22.10
C GLU A 213 12.71 2.63 23.45
N TRP A 214 11.71 1.83 23.81
CA TRP A 214 10.90 1.92 25.02
C TRP A 214 11.20 0.74 25.94
N PHE A 215 11.24 1.00 27.24
CA PHE A 215 11.46 -0.01 28.28
C PHE A 215 10.55 0.28 29.48
N GLU A 216 9.70 -0.68 29.83
CA GLU A 216 8.93 -0.68 31.08
C GLU A 216 9.75 -1.36 32.18
N ASP A 217 9.96 -0.69 33.32
CA ASP A 217 10.65 -1.30 34.46
C ASP A 217 9.71 -2.15 35.33
N ASP A 218 10.28 -2.88 36.32
CA ASP A 218 9.53 -3.72 37.26
C ASP A 218 8.48 -2.96 38.11
N ASP A 219 8.56 -1.63 38.16
CA ASP A 219 7.64 -0.75 38.88
C ASP A 219 6.52 -0.19 37.96
N GLY A 220 6.50 -0.57 36.68
CA GLY A 220 5.54 -0.14 35.66
C GLY A 220 5.79 1.28 35.15
N TYR A 221 7.02 1.78 35.29
CA TYR A 221 7.43 3.09 34.84
C TYR A 221 8.14 2.99 33.49
N TRP A 222 7.80 3.88 32.57
CA TRP A 222 8.28 3.85 31.19
C TRP A 222 9.53 4.68 31.01
N TRP A 223 10.49 4.12 30.30
CA TRP A 223 11.75 4.74 29.92
C TRP A 223 11.87 4.73 28.40
N TYR A 224 12.43 5.79 27.82
CA TYR A 224 12.64 5.88 26.37
C TYR A 224 14.07 6.33 26.02
N ARG A 225 14.56 5.93 24.86
CA ARG A 225 15.81 6.43 24.27
C ARG A 225 15.67 6.56 22.74
N GLU A 226 16.13 7.68 22.21
CA GLU A 226 16.11 7.93 20.75
C GLU A 226 17.26 7.19 20.05
N GLU A 227 17.11 6.97 18.74
CA GLU A 227 18.13 6.33 17.91
C GLU A 227 19.48 7.06 18.01
N GLY A 228 20.47 6.40 18.63
CA GLY A 228 21.82 6.93 18.83
C GLY A 228 22.09 7.59 20.19
N GLN A 229 21.10 7.64 21.09
CA GLN A 229 21.32 8.01 22.50
C GLN A 229 21.73 6.81 23.35
N THR A 230 22.68 7.02 24.28
CA THR A 230 23.18 5.96 25.17
C THR A 230 22.46 5.89 26.52
N ASP A 231 21.71 6.93 26.88
CA ASP A 231 21.11 7.10 28.20
C ASP A 231 19.58 7.05 28.11
N TRP A 232 18.96 6.24 28.96
CA TRP A 232 17.50 6.15 29.10
C TRP A 232 16.93 7.39 29.80
N GLN A 233 15.82 7.91 29.27
CA GLN A 233 15.08 9.03 29.83
C GLN A 233 13.76 8.56 30.45
N PRO A 234 13.35 9.09 31.61
CA PRO A 234 12.06 8.78 32.20
C PRO A 234 10.93 9.41 31.37
N TYR A 235 9.86 8.65 31.12
CA TYR A 235 8.63 9.17 30.53
C TYR A 235 7.68 9.66 31.65
N ASP A 236 7.47 10.98 31.72
CA ASP A 236 6.45 11.58 32.58
C ASP A 236 5.18 11.86 31.76
N GLU A 237 4.07 11.19 32.09
CA GLU A 237 2.73 11.54 31.58
C GLU A 237 2.29 12.91 32.18
N GLU A 238 2.32 13.98 31.38
CA GLU A 238 1.63 15.26 31.70
C GLU A 238 0.13 15.24 31.35
#